data_AF-A0A0L8LDH9-F1
#
_entry.id   AF-A0A0L8LDH9-F1
#
_cell.length_a   1.000
_cell.length_b   1.000
_cell.length_c   1.000
_cell.angle_alpha   90.00
_cell.angle_beta   90.00
_cell.angle_gamma   90.00
#
_symmetry.space_group_name_H-M   'P 1'
#
loop_
_entity.id
_entity.type
_entity.pdbx_description
1 polymer ?
#
loop_
_entity_poly.entity_id
_entity_poly.type
_entity_poly.pdbx_seq_one_letter_code
_entity_poly.pdbx_strand_id
1 'polypeptide(L)' 'MREEFGAKNPKSLMLRFHTQTAGVQLTAQQPEVNLVRVAVQGLAAVLGGTQSLHTNSFDEAIALPTDKSARLALR' A
#
# COMPACT_ATOMS: atom_id res chain seq x y z
N MET A 1 5.84 -24.54 0.13
CA MET A 1 4.95 -25.06 1.22
C MET A 1 4.44 -26.46 0.93
N ARG A 2 3.78 -26.71 -0.22
CA ARG A 2 3.28 -28.04 -0.55
C ARG A 2 4.39 -29.03 -0.96
N GLU A 3 5.20 -28.69 -1.97
CA GLU A 3 6.20 -29.61 -2.54
C GLU A 3 7.44 -29.73 -1.64
N GLU A 4 8.10 -28.60 -1.34
CA GLU A 4 9.32 -28.59 -0.52
C GLU A 4 9.11 -29.02 0.95
N PHE A 5 7.98 -28.63 1.55
CA PHE A 5 7.74 -28.79 2.99
C PHE A 5 6.59 -29.75 3.33
N GLY A 6 5.95 -30.37 2.35
CA GLY A 6 4.88 -31.35 2.56
C GLY A 6 3.64 -30.83 3.32
N ALA A 7 3.36 -29.53 3.29
CA ALA A 7 2.29 -28.93 4.09
C ALA A 7 0.90 -29.47 3.69
N LYS A 8 0.19 -30.08 4.67
CA LYS A 8 -1.12 -30.71 4.47
C LYS A 8 -2.31 -29.79 4.76
N ASN A 9 -2.14 -28.81 5.65
CA ASN A 9 -3.20 -27.86 5.97
C ASN A 9 -3.36 -26.83 4.83
N PRO A 10 -4.55 -26.67 4.22
CA PRO A 10 -4.77 -25.70 3.15
C PRO A 10 -4.38 -24.27 3.52
N LYS A 11 -4.53 -23.87 4.80
CA LYS A 11 -4.16 -22.53 5.27
C LYS A 11 -2.65 -22.27 5.19
N SER A 12 -1.81 -23.30 5.31
CA SER A 12 -0.36 -23.19 5.16
C SER A 12 0.07 -22.92 3.72
N LEU A 13 -0.86 -22.99 2.75
CA LEU A 13 -0.63 -22.71 1.34
C LEU A 13 -1.10 -21.30 0.94
N MET A 14 -1.84 -20.61 1.81
CA MET A 14 -2.38 -19.29 1.53
C MET A 14 -1.39 -18.21 1.93
N LEU A 15 -0.91 -17.44 0.94
CA LEU A 15 -0.14 -16.23 1.21
C LEU A 15 -1.09 -15.13 1.68
N ARG A 16 -0.81 -14.57 2.85
CA ARG A 16 -1.43 -13.33 3.32
C ARG A 16 -0.34 -12.26 3.35
N PHE A 17 -0.66 -11.07 2.87
CA PHE A 17 0.31 -9.99 2.80
C PHE A 17 -0.33 -8.64 3.10
N HIS A 18 0.50 -7.75 3.63
CA HIS A 18 0.23 -6.33 3.74
C HIS A 18 0.89 -5.63 2.55
N THR A 19 0.24 -4.59 2.04
CA THR A 19 0.78 -3.74 0.98
C THR A 19 0.85 -2.31 1.47
N GLN A 20 1.95 -1.65 1.16
CA GLN A 20 2.07 -0.20 1.30
C GLN A 20 2.31 0.41 -0.08
N THR A 21 1.67 1.55 -0.35
CA THR A 21 1.96 2.35 -1.55
C THR A 21 3.42 2.82 -1.57
N ALA A 22 4.00 3.01 -2.74
CA ALA A 22 5.43 3.25 -2.90
C ALA A 22 5.81 4.70 -2.58
N GLY A 23 6.32 4.93 -1.36
CA GLY A 23 6.79 6.24 -0.91
C GLY A 23 7.89 6.85 -1.78
N VAL A 24 8.77 6.01 -2.34
CA VAL A 24 9.85 6.44 -3.25
C VAL A 24 9.33 7.06 -4.56
N GLN A 25 8.06 6.85 -4.91
CA GLN A 25 7.45 7.45 -6.11
C GLN A 25 6.80 8.81 -5.85
N LEU A 26 6.79 9.28 -4.59
CA LEU A 26 6.18 10.55 -4.22
C LEU A 26 7.17 11.70 -4.42
N THR A 27 6.67 12.83 -4.91
CA THR A 27 7.48 14.02 -5.20
C THR A 27 7.19 15.14 -4.21
N ALA A 28 8.23 15.84 -3.76
CA ALA A 28 8.07 17.04 -2.93
C ALA A 28 7.53 18.21 -3.76
N GLN A 29 7.85 18.25 -5.06
CA GLN A 29 7.29 19.19 -6.02
C GLN A 29 5.88 18.75 -6.41
N GLN A 30 4.94 19.70 -6.38
CA GLN A 30 3.52 19.47 -6.66
C GLN A 30 2.97 18.25 -5.89
N PRO A 31 3.07 18.26 -4.54
CA PRO A 31 2.75 17.10 -3.72
C PRO A 31 1.30 16.63 -3.89
N GLU A 32 0.37 17.50 -4.31
CA GLU A 32 -1.01 17.14 -4.61
C GLU A 32 -1.13 16.09 -5.72
N VAL A 33 -0.17 16.03 -6.67
CA VAL A 33 -0.13 15.01 -7.73
C VAL A 33 0.12 13.61 -7.14
N ASN A 34 0.72 13.52 -5.95
CA ASN A 34 0.89 12.25 -5.24
C ASN A 34 -0.45 11.58 -4.90
N LEU A 35 -1.55 12.33 -4.76
CA LEU A 35 -2.88 11.75 -4.55
C LEU A 35 -3.25 10.78 -5.67
N VAL A 36 -2.99 11.17 -6.93
CA VAL A 36 -3.30 10.33 -8.09
C VAL A 36 -2.37 9.11 -8.13
N ARG A 37 -1.08 9.28 -7.79
CA ARG A 37 -0.11 8.18 -7.71
C ARG A 37 -0.56 7.14 -6.68
N VAL A 38 -0.86 7.59 -5.47
CA VAL A 38 -1.33 6.73 -4.36
C VAL A 38 -2.65 6.07 -4.71
N ALA A 39 -3.60 6.79 -5.34
CA ALA A 39 -4.89 6.22 -5.75
C ALA A 39 -4.72 5.06 -6.74
N VAL A 40 -3.86 5.21 -7.77
CA VAL A 40 -3.59 4.15 -8.75
C VAL A 40 -2.88 2.96 -8.10
N GLN A 41 -1.89 3.21 -7.24
CA GLN A 41 -1.20 2.14 -6.50
C GLN A 41 -2.15 1.41 -5.54
N GLY A 42 -3.04 2.14 -4.86
CA GLY A 42 -4.07 1.57 -3.99
C GLY A 42 -5.04 0.67 -4.76
N LEU A 43 -5.50 1.11 -5.94
CA LEU A 43 -6.31 0.28 -6.82
C LEU A 43 -5.57 -1.01 -7.24
N ALA A 44 -4.29 -0.89 -7.62
CA ALA A 44 -3.47 -2.04 -7.96
C ALA A 44 -3.32 -3.01 -6.78
N ALA A 45 -3.14 -2.52 -5.55
CA ALA A 45 -3.05 -3.35 -4.36
C ALA A 45 -4.36 -4.10 -4.06
N VAL A 46 -5.50 -3.43 -4.23
CA VAL A 46 -6.84 -4.04 -4.07
C VAL A 46 -7.06 -5.13 -5.12
N LEU A 47 -6.80 -4.85 -6.40
CA LEU A 47 -6.93 -5.83 -7.48
C LEU A 47 -5.91 -6.97 -7.35
N GLY A 48 -4.76 -6.72 -6.74
CA GLY A 48 -3.76 -7.73 -6.40
C GLY A 48 -4.16 -8.63 -5.22
N GLY A 49 -5.28 -8.34 -4.55
CA GLY A 49 -5.81 -9.18 -3.48
C GLY A 49 -5.07 -9.05 -2.16
N THR A 50 -4.59 -7.84 -1.80
CA THR A 50 -3.97 -7.59 -0.49
C THR A 50 -4.95 -7.78 0.67
N GLN A 51 -4.47 -8.18 1.84
CA GLN A 51 -5.30 -8.36 3.05
C GLN A 51 -5.30 -7.13 3.95
N SER A 52 -4.32 -6.24 3.78
CA SER A 52 -4.18 -5.00 4.53
C SER A 52 -3.41 -4.00 3.67
N LEU A 53 -3.91 -2.76 3.60
CA LEU A 53 -3.34 -1.72 2.77
C LEU A 53 -3.00 -0.49 3.60
N HIS A 54 -1.79 0.02 3.43
CA HIS A 54 -1.37 1.35 3.85
C HIS A 54 -1.26 2.24 2.60
N THR A 55 -2.01 3.33 2.60
CA THR A 55 -1.92 4.40 1.61
C THR A 55 -1.12 5.55 2.18
N ASN A 56 -0.10 5.98 1.45
CA ASN A 56 0.79 7.05 1.84
C ASN A 56 0.08 8.40 1.75
N SER A 57 0.49 9.34 2.59
CA SER A 57 -0.02 10.72 2.51
C SER A 57 0.67 11.50 1.39
N PHE A 58 -0.06 12.42 0.76
CA PHE A 58 0.45 13.14 -0.41
C PHE A 58 1.67 14.04 -0.11
N ASP A 59 1.90 14.38 1.15
CA ASP A 59 2.97 15.24 1.67
C ASP A 59 4.18 14.46 2.24
N GLU A 60 4.22 13.14 2.13
CA GLU A 60 5.29 12.31 2.70
C GLU A 60 6.69 12.56 2.13
N ALA A 61 6.78 13.10 0.91
CA ALA A 61 8.06 13.50 0.34
C ALA A 61 8.65 14.77 0.98
N ILE A 62 7.87 15.47 1.83
CA ILE A 62 8.26 16.72 2.50
C ILE A 62 8.53 16.46 3.98
N ALA A 63 7.60 15.80 4.67
CA ALA A 63 7.66 15.56 6.12
C ALA A 63 6.74 14.40 6.53
N LEU A 64 6.66 14.14 7.84
CA LEU A 64 5.63 13.24 8.38
C LEU A 64 4.22 13.79 8.08
N PRO A 65 3.22 12.91 7.86
CA PRO A 65 1.86 13.32 7.53
C PRO A 65 1.23 14.25 8.56
N THR A 66 0.50 15.24 8.07
CA THR A 66 -0.42 16.03 8.88
C THR A 66 -1.74 15.28 9.09
N ASP A 67 -2.54 15.65 10.09
CA ASP A 67 -3.89 15.08 10.27
C ASP A 67 -4.76 15.20 9.01
N LYS A 68 -4.60 16.29 8.26
CA LYS A 68 -5.32 16.53 7.01
C LYS A 68 -4.88 15.55 5.92
N SER A 69 -3.57 15.39 5.71
CA SER A 69 -3.05 14.53 4.66
C SER A 69 -3.25 13.05 4.98
N ALA A 70 -3.09 12.66 6.24
CA ALA A 70 -3.41 11.32 6.72
C ALA A 70 -4.90 10.98 6.55
N ARG A 71 -5.81 11.92 6.86
CA ARG A 71 -7.25 11.72 6.63
C ARG A 71 -7.57 11.53 5.15
N LEU A 72 -6.89 12.26 4.27
CA LEU A 72 -7.10 12.15 2.83
C LEU A 72 -6.58 10.81 2.30
N ALA A 73 -5.47 10.29 2.82
CA ALA A 73 -4.97 8.96 2.47
C ALA A 73 -5.95 7.83 2.83
N LEU A 74 -6.79 8.02 3.87
CA LEU A 74 -7.84 7.07 4.27
C LEU A 74 -9.13 7.13 3.42
N ARG A 75 -9.23 8.04 2.44
CA ARG A 75 -10.45 8.27 1.63
C ARG A 75 -10.23 7.80 0.21
#